data_AF-A0A512D9A5-F1
#
_entry.id   AF-A0A512D9A5-F1
#
_cell.length_a   1.000
_cell.length_b   1.000
_cell.length_c   1.000
_cell.angle_alpha   90.00
_cell.angle_beta   90.00
_cell.angle_gamma   90.00
#
_symmetry.space_group_name_H-M   'P 1'
#
loop_
_entity.id
_entity.type
_entity.pdbx_description
1 polymer ?
#
loop_
_entity_poly.entity_id
_entity_poly.type
_entity_poly.pdbx_seq_one_letter_code
_entity_poly.pdbx_strand_id
1 'polypeptide(L)'
;MIFAPVTQRMVATDPATGPWRPLHTGEGPARGETMRSRLIATRPAYVWDVTQTEGDPLPEPPAPQLLRGAAPHGLWEGLAAQVVERGYALRQAPDAAAIGGVNGLTSYLDATVTVRTDMDDAAQVKTLAHELAHVMLHGLANEEAAGHRGVSEVEAESVALMVNAAHGLDTSQYTVPYVSTWAASVSLVSPVQVVTSTFDRVRQTALTILDRLDTVQVGGGEPPGLDRAARTMPVPAPEPEPVHGVPL
;
A
#
# COMPACT_ATOMS: atom_id res chain seq x y z
N MET A 1 6.06 29.63 4.03
CA MET A 1 4.60 29.78 4.19
C MET A 1 3.94 29.09 3.01
N ILE A 2 2.96 28.23 3.27
CA ILE A 2 2.15 27.54 2.26
C ILE A 2 0.67 27.82 2.50
N PHE A 3 -0.18 27.49 1.53
CA PHE A 3 -1.63 27.52 1.70
C PHE A 3 -2.13 26.10 1.94
N ALA A 4 -2.53 25.81 3.18
CA ALA A 4 -3.12 24.53 3.54
C ALA A 4 -4.60 24.48 3.11
N PRO A 5 -5.08 23.35 2.56
CA PRO A 5 -6.48 23.22 2.19
C PRO A 5 -7.39 23.21 3.41
N VAL A 6 -8.53 23.87 3.31
CA VAL A 6 -9.65 23.75 4.25
C VAL A 6 -10.75 23.00 3.53
N THR A 7 -11.05 21.80 4.01
CA THR A 7 -12.06 20.92 3.43
C THR A 7 -13.31 20.87 4.30
N GLN A 8 -14.47 20.71 3.66
CA GLN A 8 -15.74 20.46 4.32
C GLN A 8 -16.29 19.11 3.87
N ARG A 9 -16.78 18.33 4.83
CA ARG A 9 -17.50 17.10 4.55
C ARG A 9 -18.86 17.46 3.97
N MET A 10 -19.20 16.84 2.86
CA MET A 10 -20.47 16.97 2.17
C MET A 10 -21.12 15.60 2.09
N VAL A 11 -22.45 15.52 2.13
CA VAL A 11 -23.20 14.28 1.97
C VAL A 11 -24.30 14.43 0.92
N ALA A 12 -24.62 13.34 0.24
CA ALA A 12 -25.70 13.25 -0.73
C ALA A 12 -26.33 11.85 -0.71
N THR A 13 -27.65 11.77 -0.80
CA THR A 13 -28.38 10.49 -0.90
C THR A 13 -28.20 9.85 -2.28
N ASP A 14 -28.14 10.66 -3.33
CA ASP A 14 -27.75 10.24 -4.67
C ASP A 14 -26.51 11.05 -5.10
N PRO A 15 -25.30 10.45 -5.10
CA PRO A 15 -24.08 11.15 -5.47
C PRO A 15 -24.01 11.53 -6.96
N ALA A 16 -24.80 10.89 -7.84
CA ALA A 16 -24.78 11.13 -9.28
C ALA A 16 -25.68 12.30 -9.71
N THR A 17 -26.86 12.44 -9.09
CA THR A 17 -27.85 13.46 -9.50
C THR A 17 -28.37 14.36 -8.37
N GLY A 18 -28.11 13.98 -7.11
CA GLY A 18 -28.63 14.66 -5.94
C GLY A 18 -27.81 15.87 -5.46
N PRO A 19 -28.43 16.78 -4.69
CA PRO A 19 -27.73 17.91 -4.11
C PRO A 19 -26.79 17.46 -2.98
N TRP A 20 -25.59 18.01 -2.98
CA TRP A 20 -24.62 17.80 -1.90
C TRP A 20 -24.83 18.86 -0.82
N ARG A 21 -25.10 18.43 0.40
CA ARG A 21 -25.22 19.31 1.58
C ARG A 21 -23.97 19.21 2.47
N PRO A 22 -23.57 20.30 3.15
CA PRO A 22 -22.51 20.21 4.14
C PRO A 22 -22.94 19.34 5.33
N LEU A 23 -22.00 18.58 5.87
CA LEU A 23 -22.16 17.81 7.10
C LEU A 23 -21.55 18.62 8.24
N HIS A 24 -22.33 18.92 9.27
CA HIS A 24 -21.89 19.79 10.37
C HIS A 24 -21.11 19.00 11.44
N THR A 25 -20.34 19.72 12.26
CA THR A 25 -19.57 19.13 13.36
C THR A 25 -20.52 18.44 14.35
N GLY A 26 -20.29 17.14 14.62
CA GLY A 26 -21.15 16.32 15.47
C GLY A 26 -22.27 15.59 14.73
N GLU A 27 -22.47 15.87 13.44
CA GLU A 27 -23.43 15.17 12.59
C GLU A 27 -22.75 13.98 11.89
N GLY A 28 -23.42 12.83 11.88
CA GLY A 28 -23.03 11.67 11.07
C GLY A 28 -23.82 11.63 9.75
N PRO A 29 -23.27 11.02 8.68
CA PRO A 29 -24.04 10.76 7.47
C PRO A 29 -25.24 9.86 7.80
N ALA A 30 -26.39 10.16 7.23
CA ALA A 30 -27.57 9.30 7.36
C ALA A 30 -27.39 7.98 6.59
N ARG A 31 -28.19 6.98 6.93
CA ARG A 31 -28.15 5.66 6.27
C ARG A 31 -28.43 5.81 4.78
N GLY A 32 -27.48 5.39 3.94
CA GLY A 32 -27.58 5.48 2.49
C GLY A 32 -27.08 6.80 1.89
N GLU A 33 -26.60 7.74 2.69
CA GLU A 33 -25.89 8.91 2.17
C GLU A 33 -24.43 8.58 1.87
N THR A 34 -23.97 9.02 0.70
CA THR A 34 -22.57 9.01 0.31
C THR A 34 -21.91 10.31 0.78
N MET A 35 -20.69 10.21 1.27
CA MET A 35 -19.91 11.35 1.77
C MET A 35 -18.79 11.71 0.80
N ARG A 36 -18.47 13.00 0.68
CA ARG A 36 -17.23 13.47 0.04
C ARG A 36 -16.64 14.69 0.75
N SER A 37 -15.35 14.89 0.63
CA SER A 37 -14.67 16.12 1.04
C SER A 37 -14.66 17.11 -0.11
N ARG A 38 -15.04 18.36 0.15
CA ARG A 38 -14.94 19.47 -0.80
C ARG A 38 -13.95 20.50 -0.29
N LEU A 39 -13.02 20.94 -1.13
CA LEU A 39 -12.19 22.11 -0.83
C LEU A 39 -13.09 23.35 -0.80
N ILE A 40 -13.17 24.01 0.35
CA ILE A 40 -14.02 25.19 0.54
C ILE A 40 -13.21 26.48 0.70
N ALA A 41 -11.97 26.36 1.18
CA ALA A 41 -11.06 27.50 1.33
C ALA A 41 -9.61 27.01 1.40
N THR A 42 -8.69 27.95 1.46
CA THR A 42 -7.30 27.71 1.85
C THR A 42 -6.96 28.65 3.01
N ARG A 43 -6.04 28.23 3.87
CA ARG A 43 -5.53 29.05 4.96
C ARG A 43 -4.00 29.08 4.95
N PRO A 44 -3.36 30.20 5.30
CA PRO A 44 -1.92 30.22 5.52
C PRO A 44 -1.51 29.17 6.56
N ALA A 45 -0.46 28.43 6.25
CA ALA A 45 0.21 27.51 7.14
C ALA A 45 1.72 27.69 7.05
N TYR A 46 2.38 27.43 8.17
CA TYR A 46 3.82 27.50 8.29
C TYR A 46 4.35 26.07 8.25
N VAL A 47 5.34 25.87 7.39
CA VAL A 47 6.16 24.67 7.33
C VAL A 47 7.57 25.12 7.59
N TRP A 48 8.29 24.33 8.38
CA TRP A 48 9.70 24.51 8.68
C TRP A 48 10.43 23.34 8.04
N ASP A 49 11.60 23.63 7.49
CA ASP A 49 12.52 22.57 7.10
C ASP A 49 12.95 21.80 8.37
N VAL A 50 13.19 20.50 8.24
CA VAL A 50 13.62 19.68 9.40
C VAL A 50 14.92 20.23 10.03
N THR A 51 15.80 20.84 9.21
CA THR A 51 17.01 21.51 9.68
C THR A 51 16.75 22.76 10.52
N GLN A 52 15.51 23.27 10.51
CA GLN A 52 15.05 24.41 11.32
C GLN A 52 14.32 23.97 12.59
N THR A 53 14.32 22.67 12.88
CA THR A 53 13.70 22.10 14.08
C THR A 53 14.78 21.51 14.99
N GLU A 54 14.58 21.62 16.30
CA GLU A 54 15.42 21.01 17.33
C GLU A 54 14.60 19.93 18.06
N GLY A 55 15.23 18.82 18.45
CA GLY A 55 14.58 17.70 19.12
C GLY A 55 15.24 16.37 18.79
N ASP A 56 14.72 15.28 19.34
CA ASP A 56 15.14 13.94 18.95
C ASP A 56 14.92 13.75 17.44
N PRO A 57 15.85 13.10 16.73
CA PRO A 57 15.66 12.78 15.32
C PRO A 57 14.32 12.08 15.14
N LEU A 58 13.56 12.52 14.14
CA LEU A 58 12.39 11.76 13.71
C LEU A 58 12.85 10.34 13.40
N PRO A 59 12.16 9.29 13.87
CA PRO A 59 12.52 7.93 13.54
C PRO A 59 12.51 7.81 12.01
N GLU A 60 13.70 7.60 11.44
CA GLU A 60 13.81 7.38 10.00
C GLU A 60 13.12 6.06 9.69
N PRO A 61 12.12 6.04 8.79
CA PRO A 61 11.59 4.78 8.32
C PRO A 61 12.76 3.99 7.72
N PRO A 62 12.90 2.69 8.05
CA PRO A 62 13.99 1.89 7.53
C PRO A 62 14.00 1.96 6.01
N ALA A 63 15.17 2.25 5.43
CA ALA A 63 15.31 2.28 3.99
C ALA A 63 14.96 0.89 3.43
N PRO A 64 14.12 0.79 2.38
CA PRO A 64 13.76 -0.49 1.80
C PRO A 64 15.02 -1.19 1.29
N GLN A 65 15.34 -2.33 1.88
CA GLN A 65 16.46 -3.17 1.46
C GLN A 65 16.02 -4.09 0.34
N LEU A 66 16.91 -4.44 -0.59
CA LEU A 66 16.62 -5.47 -1.58
C LEU A 66 16.68 -6.85 -0.92
N LEU A 67 15.75 -7.73 -1.30
CA LEU A 67 15.90 -9.15 -1.01
C LEU A 67 17.20 -9.67 -1.62
N ARG A 68 17.86 -10.55 -0.88
CA ARG A 68 19.10 -11.20 -1.31
C ARG A 68 18.91 -12.69 -1.47
N GLY A 69 19.71 -13.29 -2.34
CA GLY A 69 19.73 -14.72 -2.59
C GLY A 69 18.96 -15.16 -3.85
N ALA A 70 18.87 -16.48 -4.00
CA ALA A 70 18.27 -17.12 -5.16
C ALA A 70 16.73 -17.06 -5.13
N ALA A 71 16.13 -16.99 -6.32
CA ALA A 71 14.70 -17.17 -6.46
C ALA A 71 14.30 -18.65 -6.36
N PRO A 72 13.11 -18.96 -5.82
CA PRO A 72 12.49 -20.26 -5.95
C PRO A 72 12.38 -20.69 -7.43
N HIS A 73 12.70 -21.96 -7.70
CA HIS A 73 12.70 -22.49 -9.06
C HIS A 73 11.33 -22.31 -9.74
N GLY A 74 11.31 -21.78 -10.96
CA GLY A 74 10.11 -21.59 -11.76
C GLY A 74 9.28 -20.35 -11.41
N LEU A 75 9.61 -19.63 -10.33
CA LEU A 75 8.83 -18.47 -9.90
C LEU A 75 8.94 -17.31 -10.90
N TRP A 76 10.14 -17.04 -11.41
CA TRP A 76 10.33 -16.02 -12.44
C TRP A 76 9.52 -16.35 -13.71
N GLU A 77 9.66 -17.57 -14.22
CA GLU A 77 8.98 -18.03 -15.43
C GLU A 77 7.46 -17.99 -15.29
N GLY A 78 6.95 -18.44 -14.13
CA GLY A 78 5.52 -18.43 -13.83
C GLY A 78 4.94 -17.02 -13.77
N LEU A 79 5.64 -16.08 -13.12
CA LEU A 79 5.22 -14.67 -13.07
C LEU A 79 5.32 -14.01 -14.46
N ALA A 80 6.40 -14.27 -15.19
CA ALA A 80 6.63 -13.76 -16.53
C ALA A 80 5.55 -14.22 -17.52
N ALA A 81 5.15 -15.49 -17.45
CA ALA A 81 4.07 -16.05 -18.26
C ALA A 81 2.74 -15.32 -18.00
N GLN A 82 2.42 -15.02 -16.73
CA GLN A 82 1.21 -14.29 -16.37
C GLN A 82 1.22 -12.83 -16.86
N VAL A 83 2.37 -12.16 -16.87
CA VAL A 83 2.53 -10.82 -17.48
C VAL A 83 2.23 -10.87 -18.97
N VAL A 84 2.84 -11.82 -19.69
CA VAL A 84 2.68 -11.97 -21.14
C VAL A 84 1.24 -12.32 -21.53
N GLU A 85 0.59 -13.22 -20.79
CA GLU A 85 -0.81 -13.58 -21.03
C GLU A 85 -1.77 -12.40 -20.88
N ARG A 86 -1.41 -11.41 -20.05
CA ARG A 86 -2.17 -10.17 -19.87
C ARG A 86 -1.90 -9.12 -20.93
N GLY A 87 -1.12 -9.47 -21.96
CA GLY A 87 -0.81 -8.61 -23.09
C GLY A 87 0.35 -7.66 -22.87
N TYR A 88 1.13 -7.84 -21.80
CA TYR A 88 2.31 -7.01 -21.52
C TYR A 88 3.59 -7.70 -21.99
N ALA A 89 4.45 -6.98 -22.70
CA ALA A 89 5.79 -7.46 -23.00
C ALA A 89 6.70 -7.32 -21.76
N LEU A 90 7.28 -8.42 -21.30
CA LEU A 90 8.31 -8.39 -20.25
C LEU A 90 9.67 -8.01 -20.86
N ARG A 91 10.31 -7.02 -20.26
CA ARG A 91 11.65 -6.52 -20.62
C ARG A 91 12.57 -6.59 -19.42
N GLN A 92 13.86 -6.64 -19.70
CA GLN A 92 14.91 -6.56 -18.70
C GLN A 92 15.73 -5.31 -18.95
N ALA A 93 16.01 -4.56 -17.89
CA ALA A 93 16.90 -3.41 -17.90
C ALA A 93 18.23 -3.78 -17.22
N PRO A 94 19.36 -3.22 -17.65
CA PRO A 94 20.66 -3.55 -17.06
C PRO A 94 20.78 -3.08 -15.61
N ASP A 95 20.22 -1.92 -15.28
CA ASP A 95 20.32 -1.30 -13.96
C ASP A 95 19.14 -0.34 -13.68
N ALA A 96 19.10 0.22 -12.47
CA ALA A 96 18.06 1.17 -12.09
C ALA A 96 18.10 2.47 -12.93
N ALA A 97 19.28 2.94 -13.33
CA ALA A 97 19.42 4.19 -14.08
C ALA A 97 18.74 4.09 -15.46
N ALA A 98 18.79 2.92 -16.09
CA ALA A 98 18.12 2.65 -17.36
C ALA A 98 16.57 2.77 -17.30
N ILE A 99 15.98 2.69 -16.11
CA ILE A 99 14.53 2.78 -15.90
C ILE A 99 14.11 3.89 -14.91
N GLY A 100 14.97 4.89 -14.68
CA GLY A 100 14.60 6.07 -13.88
C GLY A 100 14.75 5.90 -12.36
N GLY A 101 15.63 5.00 -11.92
CA GLY A 101 16.01 4.80 -10.52
C GLY A 101 15.12 3.82 -9.75
N VAL A 102 14.17 3.15 -10.42
CA VAL A 102 13.28 2.15 -9.82
C VAL A 102 13.77 0.73 -10.07
N ASN A 103 13.23 -0.24 -9.33
CA ASN A 103 13.54 -1.67 -9.52
C ASN A 103 12.77 -2.28 -10.70
N GLY A 104 11.52 -1.83 -10.87
CA GLY A 104 10.62 -2.27 -11.92
C GLY A 104 9.76 -1.11 -12.42
N LEU A 105 9.19 -1.28 -13.61
CA LEU A 105 8.33 -0.27 -14.23
C LEU A 105 7.28 -0.94 -15.13
N THR A 106 6.00 -0.68 -14.82
CA THR A 106 4.86 -0.98 -15.68
C THR A 106 4.47 0.26 -16.50
N SER A 107 4.61 0.18 -17.83
CA SER A 107 4.04 1.16 -18.77
C SER A 107 2.73 0.63 -19.33
N TYR A 108 1.61 1.22 -18.89
CA TYR A 108 0.28 0.88 -19.39
C TYR A 108 0.06 1.34 -20.83
N LEU A 109 0.72 2.43 -21.24
CA LEU A 109 0.60 2.97 -22.60
C LEU A 109 1.29 2.05 -23.62
N ASP A 110 2.49 1.58 -23.28
CA ASP A 110 3.29 0.73 -24.17
C ASP A 110 2.98 -0.76 -23.98
N ALA A 111 2.15 -1.10 -22.99
CA ALA A 111 1.90 -2.46 -22.52
C ALA A 111 3.23 -3.22 -22.25
N THR A 112 4.07 -2.64 -21.39
CA THR A 112 5.36 -3.25 -21.03
C THR A 112 5.54 -3.32 -19.52
N VAL A 113 6.19 -4.38 -19.07
CA VAL A 113 6.74 -4.51 -17.71
C VAL A 113 8.24 -4.64 -17.85
N THR A 114 9.01 -3.83 -17.13
CA THR A 114 10.47 -3.89 -17.14
C THR A 114 10.98 -4.15 -15.72
N VAL A 115 11.94 -5.05 -15.56
CA VAL A 115 12.62 -5.31 -14.28
C VAL A 115 14.13 -5.19 -14.50
N ARG A 116 14.84 -4.52 -13.58
CA ARG A 116 16.30 -4.43 -13.67
C ARG A 116 16.98 -5.74 -13.26
N THR A 117 18.11 -6.06 -13.89
CA THR A 117 18.82 -7.33 -13.70
C THR A 117 20.04 -7.24 -12.79
N ASP A 118 20.45 -6.05 -12.34
CA ASP A 118 21.53 -5.82 -11.37
C ASP A 118 21.12 -6.09 -9.91
N MET A 119 20.17 -7.00 -9.69
CA MET A 119 19.69 -7.41 -8.37
C MET A 119 19.77 -8.92 -8.23
N ASP A 120 19.88 -9.41 -7.00
CA ASP A 120 19.72 -10.83 -6.71
C ASP A 120 18.37 -11.35 -7.21
N ASP A 121 18.32 -12.62 -7.61
CA ASP A 121 17.13 -13.26 -8.19
C ASP A 121 15.88 -13.10 -7.30
N ALA A 122 16.04 -13.19 -5.98
CA ALA A 122 14.96 -12.97 -5.01
C ALA A 122 14.35 -11.55 -5.13
N ALA A 123 15.17 -10.52 -5.31
CA ALA A 123 14.68 -9.15 -5.52
C ALA A 123 14.04 -8.98 -6.89
N GLN A 124 14.54 -9.68 -7.93
CA GLN A 124 13.95 -9.66 -9.26
C GLN A 124 12.54 -10.28 -9.27
N VAL A 125 12.32 -11.45 -8.65
CA VAL A 125 10.99 -12.07 -8.57
C VAL A 125 10.01 -11.28 -7.70
N LYS A 126 10.49 -10.67 -6.60
CA LYS A 126 9.68 -9.74 -5.81
C LYS A 126 9.22 -8.56 -6.64
N THR A 127 10.14 -7.95 -7.38
CA THR A 127 9.84 -6.81 -8.24
C THR A 127 8.86 -7.23 -9.35
N LEU A 128 9.07 -8.37 -9.99
CA LEU A 128 8.16 -8.87 -11.03
C LEU A 128 6.76 -9.15 -10.49
N ALA A 129 6.63 -9.70 -9.27
CA ALA A 129 5.34 -9.90 -8.62
C ALA A 129 4.62 -8.56 -8.32
N HIS A 130 5.37 -7.53 -7.92
CA HIS A 130 4.87 -6.17 -7.71
C HIS A 130 4.35 -5.57 -9.03
N GLU A 131 5.12 -5.64 -10.11
CA GLU A 131 4.68 -5.14 -11.41
C GLU A 131 3.50 -5.94 -11.99
N LEU A 132 3.45 -7.26 -11.78
CA LEU A 132 2.29 -8.07 -12.17
C LEU A 132 1.03 -7.66 -11.39
N ALA A 133 1.16 -7.31 -10.10
CA ALA A 133 0.07 -6.77 -9.32
C ALA A 133 -0.42 -5.43 -9.88
N HIS A 134 0.50 -4.57 -10.32
CA HIS A 134 0.15 -3.36 -11.07
C HIS A 134 -0.64 -3.65 -12.34
N VAL A 135 -0.24 -4.64 -13.13
CA VAL A 135 -0.96 -5.05 -14.35
C VAL A 135 -2.37 -5.57 -14.03
N MET A 136 -2.54 -6.28 -12.91
CA MET A 136 -3.82 -6.91 -12.55
C MET A 136 -4.81 -5.94 -11.90
N LEU A 137 -4.33 -5.02 -11.08
CA LEU A 137 -5.16 -4.13 -10.28
C LEU A 137 -5.33 -2.75 -10.91
N HIS A 138 -4.35 -2.29 -11.69
CA HIS A 138 -4.23 -0.91 -12.10
C HIS A 138 -4.06 -0.84 -13.64
N GLY A 139 -4.67 0.12 -14.30
CA GLY A 139 -4.60 0.23 -15.76
C GLY A 139 -5.32 1.45 -16.29
N LEU A 140 -5.15 1.76 -17.59
CA LEU A 140 -5.73 2.96 -18.22
C LEU A 140 -7.26 3.01 -18.12
N ALA A 141 -7.92 1.87 -18.03
CA ALA A 141 -9.38 1.76 -17.89
C ALA A 141 -9.86 1.85 -16.43
N ASN A 142 -8.95 1.93 -15.45
CA ASN A 142 -9.29 1.97 -14.03
C ASN A 142 -9.13 3.39 -13.48
N GLU A 143 -10.17 4.21 -13.66
CA GLU A 143 -10.20 5.64 -13.27
C GLU A 143 -10.00 5.87 -11.76
N GLU A 144 -10.32 4.89 -10.90
CA GLU A 144 -10.07 4.96 -9.44
C GLU A 144 -8.57 4.89 -9.08
N ALA A 145 -7.76 4.17 -9.87
CA ALA A 145 -6.32 4.04 -9.63
C ALA A 145 -5.56 5.36 -9.89
N ALA A 146 -6.08 6.20 -10.79
CA ALA A 146 -5.50 7.51 -11.11
C ALA A 146 -5.60 8.53 -9.96
N GLY A 147 -6.56 8.34 -9.03
CA GLY A 147 -6.80 9.26 -7.93
C GLY A 147 -5.78 9.18 -6.78
N HIS A 148 -5.11 8.04 -6.61
CA HIS A 148 -4.30 7.79 -5.41
C HIS A 148 -3.12 6.83 -5.67
N ARG A 149 -2.05 7.31 -6.32
CA ARG A 149 -0.80 6.55 -6.52
C ARG A 149 -0.31 5.82 -5.25
N GLY A 150 -0.48 6.41 -4.07
CA GLY A 150 -0.10 5.74 -2.81
C GLY A 150 -0.89 4.46 -2.50
N VAL A 151 -2.18 4.39 -2.88
CA VAL A 151 -3.03 3.20 -2.71
C VAL A 151 -2.51 2.07 -3.61
N SER A 152 -2.28 2.37 -4.89
CA SER A 152 -1.86 1.37 -5.87
C SER A 152 -0.52 0.74 -5.53
N GLU A 153 0.43 1.54 -5.03
CA GLU A 153 1.75 1.05 -4.62
C GLU A 153 1.64 0.15 -3.39
N VAL A 154 0.80 0.50 -2.41
CA VAL A 154 0.55 -0.34 -1.22
C VAL A 154 -0.12 -1.66 -1.61
N GLU A 155 -1.07 -1.63 -2.53
CA GLU A 155 -1.72 -2.84 -3.02
C GLU A 155 -0.73 -3.74 -3.76
N ALA A 156 0.03 -3.19 -4.69
CA ALA A 156 1.04 -3.93 -5.46
C ALA A 156 2.12 -4.52 -4.55
N GLU A 157 2.61 -3.74 -3.58
CA GLU A 157 3.58 -4.20 -2.59
C GLU A 157 3.02 -5.32 -1.73
N SER A 158 1.79 -5.18 -1.23
CA SER A 158 1.16 -6.19 -0.39
C SER A 158 0.98 -7.51 -1.14
N VAL A 159 0.55 -7.46 -2.41
CA VAL A 159 0.45 -8.65 -3.26
C VAL A 159 1.82 -9.31 -3.44
N ALA A 160 2.86 -8.52 -3.76
CA ALA A 160 4.21 -9.04 -3.92
C ALA A 160 4.69 -9.74 -2.64
N LEU A 161 4.50 -9.14 -1.46
CA LEU A 161 4.94 -9.75 -0.20
C LEU A 161 4.20 -11.05 0.11
N MET A 162 2.90 -11.14 -0.19
CA MET A 162 2.14 -12.39 -0.03
C MET A 162 2.66 -13.50 -0.97
N VAL A 163 2.92 -13.17 -2.24
CA VAL A 163 3.48 -14.13 -3.20
C VAL A 163 4.86 -14.61 -2.76
N ASN A 164 5.73 -13.70 -2.31
CA ASN A 164 7.08 -14.05 -1.86
C ASN A 164 7.06 -14.87 -0.56
N ALA A 165 6.18 -14.52 0.40
CA ALA A 165 5.98 -15.29 1.63
C ALA A 165 5.49 -16.72 1.35
N ALA A 166 4.58 -16.90 0.37
CA ALA A 166 4.12 -18.23 -0.04
C ALA A 166 5.26 -19.13 -0.56
N HIS A 167 6.37 -18.53 -1.01
CA HIS A 167 7.55 -19.25 -1.50
C HIS A 167 8.74 -19.22 -0.52
N GLY A 168 8.51 -18.82 0.74
CA GLY A 168 9.51 -18.86 1.80
C GLY A 168 10.62 -17.81 1.68
N LEU A 169 10.42 -16.79 0.87
CA LEU A 169 11.33 -15.64 0.82
C LEU A 169 11.08 -14.76 2.05
N ASP A 170 12.16 -14.38 2.74
CA ASP A 170 12.09 -13.58 3.95
C ASP A 170 11.67 -12.14 3.64
N THR A 171 10.39 -11.86 3.88
CA THR A 171 9.80 -10.52 3.71
C THR A 171 9.76 -9.72 5.01
N SER A 172 10.33 -10.22 6.11
CA SER A 172 10.22 -9.60 7.45
C SER A 172 10.85 -8.21 7.54
N GLN A 173 11.83 -7.92 6.68
CA GLN A 173 12.45 -6.59 6.57
C GLN A 173 11.53 -5.56 5.89
N TYR A 174 10.48 -6.01 5.20
CA TYR A 174 9.45 -5.13 4.66
C TYR A 174 8.31 -5.01 5.66
N THR A 175 8.41 -4.00 6.50
CA THR A 175 7.21 -3.45 7.12
C THR A 175 6.39 -2.80 6.02
N VAL A 176 5.23 -3.37 5.65
CA VAL A 176 4.17 -2.57 5.01
C VAL A 176 3.78 -1.56 6.07
N PRO A 177 4.17 -0.27 5.96
CA PRO A 177 3.88 0.71 6.98
C PRO A 177 2.37 0.82 7.01
N TYR A 178 1.82 0.33 8.12
CA TYR A 178 0.48 -0.21 8.19
C TYR A 178 -0.54 0.80 7.64
N VAL A 179 -1.50 0.23 6.92
CA VAL A 179 -2.76 0.77 6.44
C VAL A 179 -3.44 1.76 7.41
N SER A 180 -3.10 1.79 8.70
CA SER A 180 -3.56 2.78 9.70
C SER A 180 -3.14 4.23 9.42
N THR A 181 -1.87 4.49 9.04
CA THR A 181 -1.40 5.85 8.73
C THR A 181 -2.06 6.38 7.46
N TRP A 182 -2.38 5.45 6.55
CA TRP A 182 -3.00 5.69 5.25
C TRP A 182 -4.53 5.81 5.34
N ALA A 183 -5.22 5.02 6.17
CA ALA A 183 -6.67 5.11 6.35
C ALA A 183 -7.08 6.43 7.03
N ALA A 184 -6.15 7.05 7.76
CA ALA A 184 -6.30 8.43 8.24
C ALA A 184 -6.23 9.49 7.12
N SER A 185 -5.63 9.15 5.96
CA SER A 185 -5.47 10.04 4.80
C SER A 185 -6.59 9.92 3.76
N VAL A 186 -7.32 8.80 3.72
CA VAL A 186 -8.45 8.57 2.81
C VAL A 186 -9.75 9.08 3.43
N SER A 187 -10.03 10.37 3.25
CA SER A 187 -11.11 11.11 3.95
C SER A 187 -12.55 10.88 3.46
N LEU A 188 -12.80 9.95 2.52
CA LEU A 188 -14.04 9.89 1.74
C LEU A 188 -14.97 8.71 2.08
N VAL A 189 -14.48 7.69 2.77
CA VAL A 189 -15.23 6.50 3.20
C VAL A 189 -14.77 6.16 4.62
N SER A 190 -15.55 5.41 5.41
CA SER A 190 -15.06 4.93 6.72
C SER A 190 -13.67 4.30 6.53
N PRO A 191 -12.64 4.71 7.29
CA PRO A 191 -11.31 4.14 7.23
C PRO A 191 -11.37 2.61 7.18
N VAL A 192 -12.22 2.00 8.01
CA VAL A 192 -12.44 0.55 8.06
C VAL A 192 -12.89 -0.05 6.72
N GLN A 193 -13.81 0.59 6.01
CA GLN A 193 -14.33 0.05 4.73
C GLN A 193 -13.30 0.12 3.60
N VAL A 194 -12.49 1.19 3.57
CA VAL A 194 -11.39 1.34 2.60
C VAL A 194 -10.30 0.30 2.86
N VAL A 195 -9.99 0.07 4.14
CA VAL A 195 -9.07 -0.98 4.56
C VAL A 195 -9.57 -2.35 4.13
N THR A 196 -10.84 -2.68 4.40
CA THR A 196 -11.40 -3.98 4.04
C THR A 196 -11.44 -4.20 2.53
N SER A 197 -11.90 -3.22 1.74
CA SER A 197 -11.99 -3.39 0.28
C SER A 197 -10.62 -3.53 -0.38
N THR A 198 -9.63 -2.76 0.08
CA THR A 198 -8.24 -2.85 -0.37
C THR A 198 -7.63 -4.19 0.00
N PHE A 199 -7.85 -4.65 1.24
CA PHE A 199 -7.38 -5.95 1.69
C PHE A 199 -7.98 -7.10 0.88
N ASP A 200 -9.28 -7.05 0.58
CA ASP A 200 -9.96 -8.07 -0.22
C ASP A 200 -9.41 -8.12 -1.65
N ARG A 201 -9.18 -6.96 -2.29
CA ARG A 201 -8.55 -6.90 -3.62
C ARG A 201 -7.13 -7.46 -3.61
N VAL A 202 -6.31 -7.05 -2.64
CA VAL A 202 -4.94 -7.55 -2.47
C VAL A 202 -4.94 -9.06 -2.31
N ARG A 203 -5.74 -9.58 -1.37
CA ARG A 203 -5.80 -11.01 -1.08
C ARG A 203 -6.28 -11.80 -2.29
N GLN A 204 -7.33 -11.35 -2.96
CA GLN A 204 -7.87 -12.03 -4.13
C GLN A 204 -6.87 -12.06 -5.29
N THR A 205 -6.16 -10.96 -5.52
CA THR A 205 -5.12 -10.88 -6.56
C THR A 205 -3.95 -11.79 -6.24
N ALA A 206 -3.46 -11.79 -4.99
CA ALA A 206 -2.37 -12.67 -4.56
C ALA A 206 -2.75 -14.16 -4.75
N LEU A 207 -3.95 -14.57 -4.34
CA LEU A 207 -4.43 -15.93 -4.54
C LEU A 207 -4.55 -16.28 -6.04
N THR A 208 -5.05 -15.35 -6.85
CA THR A 208 -5.14 -15.56 -8.31
C THR A 208 -3.77 -15.76 -8.95
N ILE A 209 -2.73 -15.06 -8.47
CA ILE A 209 -1.35 -15.27 -8.93
C ILE A 209 -0.84 -16.64 -8.49
N LEU A 210 -1.00 -16.96 -7.19
CA LEU A 210 -0.51 -18.19 -6.58
C LEU A 210 -1.15 -19.45 -7.19
N ASP A 211 -2.45 -19.43 -7.46
CA ASP A 211 -3.19 -20.54 -8.08
C ASP A 211 -2.69 -20.90 -9.49
N ARG A 212 -1.95 -19.99 -10.12
CA ARG A 212 -1.42 -20.13 -11.47
C ARG A 212 0.09 -20.38 -11.52
N LEU A 213 0.75 -20.47 -10.37
CA LEU A 213 2.16 -20.81 -10.28
C LEU A 213 2.31 -22.31 -10.04
N ASP A 214 2.92 -23.01 -11.00
CA ASP A 214 3.33 -24.42 -10.85
C ASP A 214 4.68 -24.49 -10.12
N THR A 215 4.67 -24.03 -8.87
CA THR A 215 5.84 -23.91 -7.99
C THR A 215 5.56 -24.54 -6.62
N VAL A 216 6.61 -24.92 -5.91
CA VAL A 216 6.46 -25.38 -4.51
C VAL A 216 6.16 -24.18 -3.62
N GLN A 217 4.99 -24.19 -2.98
CA GLN A 217 4.57 -23.18 -2.01
C GLN A 217 4.67 -23.75 -0.59
N VAL A 218 5.28 -23.00 0.32
CA VAL A 218 5.54 -23.42 1.72
C VAL A 218 4.46 -22.94 2.70
N GLY A 219 3.48 -22.15 2.22
CA GLY A 219 2.36 -21.64 3.00
C GLY A 219 1.35 -20.87 2.14
N GLY A 220 0.26 -20.39 2.76
CA GLY A 220 -0.84 -19.70 2.06
C GLY A 220 -0.56 -18.24 1.65
N GLY A 221 0.69 -17.79 1.72
CA GLY A 221 1.08 -16.40 1.43
C GLY A 221 0.82 -15.42 2.56
N GLU A 222 0.74 -15.90 3.80
CA GLU A 222 0.63 -15.05 4.99
C GLU A 222 2.01 -14.44 5.31
N PRO A 223 2.18 -13.10 5.26
CA PRO A 223 3.43 -12.46 5.64
C PRO A 223 3.76 -12.70 7.13
N PRO A 224 5.07 -12.74 7.51
CA PRO A 224 5.47 -12.82 8.90
C PRO A 224 4.80 -11.75 9.78
N GLY A 225 4.23 -12.14 10.91
CA GLY A 225 3.53 -11.24 11.85
C GLY A 225 2.01 -11.13 11.69
N LEU A 226 1.42 -11.81 10.70
CA LEU A 226 -0.05 -11.89 10.52
C LEU A 226 -0.67 -13.23 10.96
N ASP A 227 0.12 -14.12 11.55
CA ASP A 227 -0.35 -15.39 12.10
C ASP A 227 -1.50 -15.20 13.09
N ARG A 228 -2.59 -15.96 12.91
CA ARG A 228 -3.73 -15.98 13.85
C ARG A 228 -3.32 -16.32 15.29
N ALA A 229 -2.23 -17.06 15.48
CA ALA A 229 -1.70 -17.43 16.79
C ALA A 229 -1.07 -16.25 17.55
N ALA A 230 -0.56 -15.22 16.86
CA ALA A 230 0.03 -14.04 17.52
C ALA A 230 -1.03 -13.09 18.11
N ARG A 231 -2.31 -13.21 17.69
CA ARG A 231 -3.42 -12.37 18.15
C ARG A 231 -3.96 -12.73 19.54
N THR A 232 -3.45 -13.78 20.18
CA THR A 232 -3.98 -14.28 21.47
C THR A 232 -3.19 -13.86 22.70
N MET A 233 -2.16 -13.02 22.56
CA MET A 233 -1.46 -12.49 23.74
C MET A 233 -2.29 -11.37 24.37
N PRO A 234 -2.74 -11.51 25.64
CA PRO A 234 -3.43 -10.44 26.33
C PRO A 234 -2.46 -9.27 26.52
N VAL A 235 -2.88 -8.07 26.13
CA VAL A 235 -2.18 -6.83 26.46
C VAL A 235 -2.10 -6.73 27.99
N PRO A 236 -0.91 -6.67 28.60
CA PRO A 236 -0.80 -6.48 30.04
C PRO A 236 -1.40 -5.11 30.41
N ALA A 237 -2.25 -5.10 31.43
CA ALA A 237 -2.87 -3.88 31.91
C ALA A 237 -1.80 -2.86 32.33
N PRO A 238 -2.00 -1.55 32.07
CA PRO A 238 -1.06 -0.53 32.51
C PRO A 238 -0.98 -0.52 34.04
N GLU A 239 0.24 -0.56 34.57
CA GLU A 239 0.50 -0.41 36.00
C GLU A 239 0.07 1.00 36.46
N PRO A 240 -0.55 1.14 37.65
CA PRO A 240 -0.96 2.44 38.15
C PRO A 240 0.26 3.31 38.50
N GLU A 241 0.28 4.55 37.99
CA GLU A 241 1.34 5.51 38.27
C GLU A 241 1.46 5.85 39.76
N PRO A 242 2.69 6.06 40.28
CA PRO A 242 2.91 6.44 41.67
C PRO A 242 2.45 7.88 41.92
N VAL A 243 1.56 8.04 42.90
CA VAL A 243 1.05 9.34 43.36
C VAL A 243 2.18 10.10 44.07
N HIS A 244 2.74 11.12 43.42
CA HIS A 244 3.64 12.07 44.09
C HIS A 244 2.81 13.01 44.98
N GLY A 245 2.89 12.81 46.29
CA GLY A 245 2.31 13.70 47.29
C GLY A 245 2.96 15.08 47.26
N VAL A 246 2.12 16.12 47.19
CA VAL A 246 2.53 17.53 47.37
C VAL A 246 2.70 17.80 48.87
N PRO A 247 3.88 18.26 49.36
CA PRO A 247 3.99 18.76 50.72
C PRO A 247 3.46 20.20 50.81
N LEU A 248 2.79 20.49 51.93
CA LEU A 248 2.22 21.78 52.32
C LEU A 248 3.28 22.88 52.46
#